data_AF-A0A7D7N5F1-F1
#
_entry.id   AF-A0A7D7N5F1-F1
#
_cell.length_a   1.000
_cell.length_b   1.000
_cell.length_c   1.000
_cell.angle_alpha   90.00
_cell.angle_beta   90.00
_cell.angle_gamma   90.00
#
_symmetry.space_group_name_H-M   'P 1'
#
loop_
_entity.id
_entity.type
_entity.pdbx_description
1 polymer ?
#
loop_
_entity_poly.entity_id
_entity_poly.type
_entity_poly.pdbx_seq_one_letter_code
_entity_poly.pdbx_strand_id
1 'polypeptide(L)'
;MSVYTSVSDSELRIFLEDYDLGGLVSLQGIAQGVTNSNYFLTTERGRFVLTIFEALTQEELPFFLELKQHLSRHGVACPAPVARRDGRFDGTLAGKPACLVSCLNGRDTAVPDAAQCFHTGAMLAQMHLAGQSFPQHMDNPRHAAWWQRESARLLPCLDAEDAALLQDEIAFLAAHPDGHLPHGIIHADLFKDNVLLNGHQVAGFIDFYYACCGSFVYDIAIAVNDWARLADNRLSPKLRQAFLDGYQSVRPLSEAEAAYLPLAHRAGCVRFWVSRLLDYHFPQGGEMTFIKDPNVFRDLLLAFRDEDTSRAVTAEAADLDGKIFRTVCNADNGEVGGETRFHYRQQGEMVWAEYAGGEIRKGFLIGRMSTADTFEFTYQHLNRAWQIRSGRCRSRIERQADGHLRLYESWQWTDGSGSGGESVLEECR
;
A
#
# COMPACT_ATOMS: atom_id res chain seq x y z
N MET A 1 25.83 20.40 -1.24
CA MET A 1 25.72 20.99 -2.59
C MET A 1 25.13 19.89 -3.44
N SER A 2 23.91 20.06 -3.95
CA SER A 2 23.35 19.15 -4.95
C SER A 2 24.32 19.06 -6.12
N VAL A 3 24.48 17.88 -6.70
CA VAL A 3 25.32 17.66 -7.88
C VAL A 3 24.57 18.23 -9.08
N TYR A 4 24.51 19.57 -9.17
CA TYR A 4 23.84 20.26 -10.25
C TYR A 4 24.87 20.56 -11.33
N THR A 5 24.82 19.78 -12.41
CA THR A 5 25.70 19.97 -13.56
C THR A 5 25.25 21.21 -14.32
N SER A 6 25.96 22.32 -14.16
CA SER A 6 25.75 23.54 -14.93
C SER A 6 26.14 23.32 -16.39
N VAL A 7 25.27 23.74 -17.31
CA VAL A 7 25.48 23.62 -18.76
C VAL A 7 25.67 25.00 -19.34
N SER A 8 26.73 25.21 -20.12
CA SER A 8 26.90 26.47 -20.86
C SER A 8 26.01 26.54 -22.10
N ASP A 9 25.61 27.75 -22.47
CA ASP A 9 24.89 28.04 -23.71
C ASP A 9 25.58 27.47 -24.97
N SER A 10 26.92 27.48 -24.99
CA SER A 10 27.72 26.93 -26.09
C SER A 10 27.64 25.40 -26.17
N GLU A 11 27.80 24.71 -25.04
CA GLU A 11 27.72 23.24 -25.00
C GLU A 11 26.33 22.77 -25.38
N LEU A 12 25.29 23.46 -24.89
CA LEU A 12 23.91 23.12 -25.21
C LEU A 12 23.62 23.32 -26.70
N ARG A 13 24.10 24.40 -27.32
CA ARG A 13 23.90 24.60 -28.77
C ARG A 13 24.54 23.48 -29.60
N ILE A 14 25.76 23.06 -29.26
CA ILE A 14 26.44 21.93 -29.92
C ILE A 14 25.63 20.65 -29.74
N PHE A 15 25.17 20.36 -28.53
CA PHE A 15 24.35 19.18 -28.25
C PHE A 15 23.02 19.19 -29.04
N LEU A 16 22.42 20.36 -29.28
CA LEU A 16 21.18 20.49 -30.05
C LEU A 16 21.35 20.31 -31.56
N GLU A 17 22.57 20.40 -32.10
CA GLU A 17 22.85 20.12 -33.53
C GLU A 17 22.49 18.67 -33.89
N ASP A 18 22.62 17.76 -32.93
CA ASP A 18 22.25 16.36 -33.06
C ASP A 18 20.74 16.13 -33.11
N TYR A 19 19.91 17.16 -32.95
CA TYR A 19 18.45 17.06 -32.93
C TYR A 19 17.81 17.92 -34.02
N ASP A 20 16.57 17.58 -34.38
CA ASP A 20 15.76 18.38 -35.32
C ASP A 20 14.75 19.27 -34.57
N LEU A 21 15.26 20.11 -33.67
CA LEU A 21 14.47 20.93 -32.75
C LEU A 21 14.55 22.45 -33.01
N GLY A 22 15.30 22.88 -34.02
CA GLY A 22 15.57 24.30 -34.28
C GLY A 22 16.53 24.93 -33.27
N GLY A 23 16.59 26.26 -33.25
CA GLY A 23 17.48 27.02 -32.37
C GLY A 23 17.08 26.97 -30.88
N LEU A 24 18.07 27.11 -30.00
CA LEU A 24 17.88 27.31 -28.55
C LEU A 24 17.20 28.68 -28.28
N VAL A 25 16.09 28.68 -27.56
CA VAL A 25 15.38 29.90 -27.11
C VAL A 25 15.66 30.18 -25.64
N SER A 26 15.50 29.19 -24.76
CA SER A 26 15.79 29.34 -23.33
C SER A 26 16.08 28.01 -22.64
N LEU A 27 16.83 28.09 -21.55
CA LEU A 27 17.10 26.98 -20.63
C LEU A 27 16.82 27.44 -19.21
N GLN A 28 15.98 26.71 -18.49
CA GLN A 28 15.63 27.00 -17.10
C GLN A 28 15.82 25.76 -16.23
N GLY A 29 16.60 25.87 -15.17
CA GLY A 29 16.80 24.78 -14.22
C GLY A 29 15.52 24.41 -13.46
N ILE A 30 15.36 23.11 -13.20
CA ILE A 30 14.28 22.56 -12.38
C ILE A 30 14.89 22.22 -11.02
N ALA A 31 14.45 22.92 -9.97
CA ALA A 31 14.96 22.74 -8.61
C ALA A 31 14.41 21.49 -7.90
N GLN A 32 13.40 20.82 -8.48
CA GLN A 32 12.85 19.57 -7.98
C GLN A 32 13.60 18.37 -8.59
N GLY A 33 14.08 17.46 -7.72
CA GLY A 33 14.88 16.29 -8.09
C GLY A 33 16.30 16.39 -7.53
N VAL A 34 16.69 15.39 -6.73
CA VAL A 34 18.00 15.36 -6.04
C VAL A 34 19.06 14.53 -6.78
N THR A 35 18.63 13.60 -7.63
CA THR A 35 19.50 12.58 -8.24
C THR A 35 19.98 12.94 -9.65
N ASN A 36 19.26 13.79 -10.38
CA ASN A 36 19.59 14.17 -11.76
C ASN A 36 19.42 15.68 -11.96
N SER A 37 20.22 16.26 -12.86
CA SER A 37 20.09 17.67 -13.23
C SER A 37 19.04 17.82 -14.33
N ASN A 38 17.89 18.43 -13.99
CA ASN A 38 16.76 18.60 -14.90
C ASN A 38 16.58 20.06 -15.32
N TYR A 39 16.26 20.28 -16.59
CA TYR A 39 16.06 21.62 -17.16
C TYR A 39 14.83 21.64 -18.08
N PHE A 40 14.04 22.71 -17.99
CA PHE A 40 13.13 23.08 -19.06
C PHE A 40 13.91 23.70 -20.20
N LEU A 41 13.87 23.06 -21.37
CA LEU A 41 14.47 23.51 -22.60
C LEU A 41 13.37 24.04 -23.53
N THR A 42 13.48 25.28 -23.97
CA THR A 42 12.61 25.83 -25.02
C THR A 42 13.43 26.00 -26.29
N THR A 43 12.93 25.46 -27.40
CA THR A 43 13.48 25.63 -28.74
C THR A 43 12.44 26.27 -29.65
N GLU A 44 12.83 26.60 -30.87
CA GLU A 44 11.91 27.12 -31.89
C GLU A 44 10.77 26.15 -32.25
N ARG A 45 10.95 24.85 -31.99
CA ARG A 45 9.96 23.81 -32.31
C ARG A 45 9.14 23.33 -31.10
N GLY A 46 9.42 23.81 -29.89
CA GLY A 46 8.61 23.47 -28.73
C GLY A 46 9.37 23.50 -27.41
N ARG A 47 8.74 22.92 -26.38
CA ARG A 47 9.27 22.84 -25.03
C ARG A 47 9.54 21.38 -24.64
N PHE A 48 10.70 21.14 -24.07
CA PHE A 48 11.25 19.84 -23.74
C PHE A 48 11.80 19.84 -22.30
N VAL A 49 12.06 18.65 -21.78
CA VAL A 49 12.83 18.47 -20.54
C VAL A 49 14.15 17.83 -20.91
N LEU A 50 15.24 18.50 -20.54
CA LEU A 50 16.60 17.98 -20.60
C LEU A 50 16.95 17.39 -19.24
N THR A 51 17.39 16.13 -19.25
CA THR A 51 17.89 15.44 -18.06
C THR A 51 19.34 15.07 -18.29
N ILE A 52 20.21 15.45 -17.35
CA ILE A 52 21.60 15.01 -17.27
C ILE A 52 21.71 14.07 -16.08
N PHE A 53 22.25 12.89 -16.33
CA PHE A 53 22.32 11.81 -15.36
C PHE A 53 23.59 11.90 -14.53
N GLU A 54 23.43 11.90 -13.20
CA GLU A 54 24.55 12.00 -12.27
C GLU A 54 25.07 10.62 -11.84
N ALA A 55 24.18 9.61 -11.79
CA ALA A 55 24.48 8.26 -11.33
C ALA A 55 24.39 7.18 -12.43
N LEU A 56 23.44 7.30 -13.35
CA LEU A 56 23.24 6.31 -14.42
C LEU A 56 24.34 6.39 -15.46
N THR A 57 24.78 5.23 -15.93
CA THR A 57 25.79 5.12 -16.98
C THR A 57 25.17 5.20 -18.38
N GLN A 58 26.01 5.48 -19.39
CA GLN A 58 25.58 5.50 -20.80
C GLN A 58 25.05 4.14 -21.29
N GLU A 59 25.48 3.04 -20.65
CA GLU A 59 25.10 1.67 -21.05
C GLU A 59 23.73 1.27 -20.52
N GLU A 60 23.31 1.81 -19.37
CA GLU A 60 22.00 1.53 -18.75
C GLU A 60 20.87 2.39 -19.34
N LEU A 61 21.20 3.61 -19.79
CA LEU A 61 20.22 4.60 -20.26
C LEU A 61 19.33 4.13 -21.43
N PRO A 62 19.83 3.39 -22.44
CA PRO A 62 19.01 2.93 -23.56
C PRO A 62 17.77 2.14 -23.13
N PHE A 63 17.88 1.25 -22.13
CA PHE A 63 16.74 0.47 -21.63
C PHE A 63 15.57 1.38 -21.21
N PHE A 64 15.85 2.40 -20.40
CA PHE A 64 14.82 3.30 -19.88
C PHE A 64 14.23 4.21 -20.96
N LEU A 65 15.04 4.66 -21.92
CA LEU A 65 14.55 5.51 -23.01
C LEU A 65 13.71 4.71 -24.00
N GLU A 66 14.15 3.52 -24.39
CA GLU A 66 13.39 2.63 -25.27
C GLU A 66 12.09 2.18 -24.61
N LEU A 67 12.10 1.90 -23.29
CA LEU A 67 10.88 1.61 -22.54
C LEU A 67 9.90 2.79 -22.59
N LYS A 68 10.35 4.01 -22.28
CA LYS A 68 9.50 5.21 -22.36
C LYS A 68 8.93 5.42 -23.76
N GLN A 69 9.73 5.18 -24.81
CA GLN A 69 9.24 5.23 -26.19
C GLN A 69 8.17 4.17 -26.44
N HIS A 70 8.40 2.93 -26.02
CA HIS A 70 7.48 1.82 -26.20
C HIS A 70 6.14 2.11 -25.53
N LEU A 71 6.16 2.51 -24.25
CA LEU A 71 4.96 2.82 -23.48
C LEU A 71 4.18 3.99 -24.10
N SER A 72 4.87 5.07 -24.49
CA SER A 72 4.24 6.22 -25.13
C SER A 72 3.54 5.86 -26.45
N ARG A 73 4.14 4.98 -27.27
CA ARG A 73 3.52 4.48 -28.51
C ARG A 73 2.30 3.59 -28.26
N HIS A 74 2.19 2.98 -27.08
CA HIS A 74 1.07 2.13 -26.68
C HIS A 74 0.03 2.88 -25.84
N GLY A 75 0.04 4.22 -25.84
CA GLY A 75 -0.98 5.04 -25.21
C GLY A 75 -0.81 5.28 -23.71
N VAL A 76 0.31 4.87 -23.12
CA VAL A 76 0.65 5.22 -21.74
C VAL A 76 1.07 6.69 -21.70
N ALA A 77 0.49 7.45 -20.78
CA ALA A 77 0.86 8.83 -20.57
C ALA A 77 2.24 8.89 -19.88
N CYS A 78 3.30 9.11 -20.65
CA CYS A 78 4.67 9.32 -20.15
C CYS A 78 5.47 10.23 -21.11
N PRO A 79 6.55 10.88 -20.65
CA PRO A 79 7.40 11.68 -21.51
C PRO A 79 7.99 10.85 -22.65
N ALA A 80 7.71 11.24 -23.88
CA ALA A 80 8.28 10.61 -25.06
C ALA A 80 9.73 11.09 -25.24
N PRO A 81 10.72 10.19 -25.34
CA PRO A 81 12.09 10.58 -25.65
C PRO A 81 12.18 11.14 -27.07
N VAL A 82 12.98 12.19 -27.24
CA VAL A 82 13.23 12.82 -28.52
C VAL A 82 14.40 12.11 -29.20
N ALA A 83 14.17 11.61 -30.41
CA ALA A 83 15.22 11.00 -31.21
C ALA A 83 16.25 12.04 -31.67
N ARG A 84 17.53 11.69 -31.57
CA ARG A 84 18.62 12.34 -32.28
C ARG A 84 18.56 12.00 -33.77
N ARG A 85 19.33 12.74 -34.57
CA ARG A 85 19.47 12.54 -36.03
C ARG A 85 20.05 11.17 -36.38
N ASP A 86 20.83 10.57 -35.48
CA ASP A 86 21.38 9.21 -35.62
C ASP A 86 20.39 8.10 -35.22
N GLY A 87 19.19 8.47 -34.75
CA GLY A 87 18.13 7.55 -34.32
C GLY A 87 18.21 7.12 -32.86
N ARG A 88 19.26 7.50 -32.11
CA ARG A 88 19.38 7.21 -30.67
C ARG A 88 18.55 8.18 -29.84
N PHE A 89 18.27 7.84 -28.59
CA PHE A 89 17.58 8.71 -27.62
C PHE A 89 18.52 9.33 -26.59
N ASP A 90 19.71 8.75 -26.43
CA ASP A 90 20.73 9.16 -25.49
C ASP A 90 21.86 9.92 -26.20
N GLY A 91 22.48 10.85 -25.48
CA GLY A 91 23.68 11.55 -25.87
C GLY A 91 24.56 11.87 -24.67
N THR A 92 25.55 12.73 -24.87
CA THR A 92 26.47 13.16 -23.82
C THR A 92 26.50 14.69 -23.77
N LEU A 93 26.35 15.26 -22.58
CA LEU A 93 26.39 16.70 -22.34
C LEU A 93 27.19 16.97 -21.06
N ALA A 94 28.12 17.93 -21.12
CA ALA A 94 29.05 18.21 -20.02
C ALA A 94 29.79 16.96 -19.50
N GLY A 95 30.12 16.03 -20.40
CA GLY A 95 30.80 14.77 -20.08
C GLY A 95 29.94 13.71 -19.38
N LYS A 96 28.63 13.92 -19.28
CA LYS A 96 27.68 13.01 -18.62
C LYS A 96 26.59 12.54 -19.58
N PRO A 97 25.98 11.36 -19.35
CA PRO A 97 24.83 10.92 -20.15
C PRO A 97 23.68 11.93 -20.04
N ALA A 98 23.02 12.20 -21.16
CA ALA A 98 21.91 13.14 -21.22
C ALA A 98 20.85 12.68 -22.23
N CYS A 99 19.61 13.08 -21.98
CA CYS A 99 18.50 12.86 -22.92
C CYS A 99 17.52 14.03 -22.95
N LEU A 100 16.79 14.15 -24.06
CA LEU A 100 15.64 15.04 -24.19
C LEU A 100 14.35 14.25 -24.21
N VAL A 101 13.35 14.72 -23.45
CA VAL A 101 11.99 14.16 -23.47
C VAL A 101 10.95 15.27 -23.68
N SER A 102 9.76 14.91 -24.15
CA SER A 102 8.65 15.84 -24.30
C SER A 102 8.23 16.44 -22.95
N CYS A 103 7.94 17.74 -22.91
CA CYS A 103 7.38 18.37 -21.71
C CYS A 103 5.89 18.05 -21.58
N LEU A 104 5.50 17.44 -20.46
CA LEU A 104 4.09 17.16 -20.16
C LEU A 104 3.43 18.36 -19.45
N ASN A 105 2.12 18.54 -19.68
CA ASN A 105 1.34 19.58 -19.03
C ASN A 105 0.56 18.99 -17.86
N GLY A 106 1.12 19.11 -16.66
CA GLY A 106 0.48 18.69 -15.43
C GLY A 106 1.28 19.11 -14.20
N ARG A 107 0.75 18.79 -13.03
CA ARG A 107 1.39 19.02 -11.73
C ARG A 107 1.19 17.82 -10.82
N ASP A 108 2.13 17.58 -9.94
CA ASP A 108 2.00 16.62 -8.86
C ASP A 108 0.98 17.10 -7.80
N THR A 109 0.58 16.20 -6.90
CA THR A 109 -0.28 16.53 -5.74
C THR A 109 0.21 15.80 -4.50
N ALA A 110 0.28 16.51 -3.37
CA ALA A 110 0.56 15.87 -2.09
C ALA A 110 -0.69 15.19 -1.48
N VAL A 111 -1.90 15.64 -1.88
CA VAL A 111 -3.18 15.22 -1.29
C VAL A 111 -4.13 14.81 -2.42
N PRO A 112 -4.04 13.57 -2.93
CA PRO A 112 -4.89 13.11 -4.01
C PRO A 112 -6.32 12.88 -3.52
N ASP A 113 -7.29 13.06 -4.41
CA ASP A 113 -8.67 12.62 -4.19
C ASP A 113 -8.91 11.20 -4.76
N ALA A 114 -10.09 10.64 -4.46
CA ALA A 114 -10.45 9.30 -4.91
C ALA A 114 -10.50 9.17 -6.44
N ALA A 115 -10.88 10.21 -7.17
CA ALA A 115 -10.92 10.17 -8.62
C ALA A 115 -9.50 10.15 -9.20
N GLN A 116 -8.57 10.90 -8.63
CA GLN A 116 -7.17 10.88 -9.01
C GLN A 116 -6.54 9.51 -8.73
N CYS A 117 -6.80 8.91 -7.55
CA CYS A 117 -6.38 7.54 -7.25
C CYS A 117 -6.91 6.53 -8.28
N PHE A 118 -8.19 6.62 -8.66
CA PHE A 118 -8.79 5.76 -9.67
C PHE A 118 -8.09 5.88 -11.03
N HIS A 119 -7.91 7.10 -11.54
CA HIS A 119 -7.28 7.29 -12.85
C HIS A 119 -5.80 6.89 -12.84
N THR A 120 -5.08 7.08 -11.73
CA THR A 120 -3.70 6.59 -11.58
C THR A 120 -3.65 5.07 -11.59
N GLY A 121 -4.53 4.39 -10.86
CA GLY A 121 -4.63 2.93 -10.89
C GLY A 121 -4.91 2.39 -12.30
N ALA A 122 -5.85 3.02 -13.02
CA ALA A 122 -6.17 2.66 -14.40
C ALA A 122 -4.98 2.84 -15.35
N MET A 123 -4.24 3.95 -15.23
CA MET A 123 -3.04 4.21 -16.05
C MET A 123 -1.91 3.23 -15.72
N LEU A 124 -1.73 2.84 -14.45
CA LEU A 124 -0.76 1.82 -14.05
C LEU A 124 -1.08 0.45 -14.67
N ALA A 125 -2.35 0.06 -14.70
CA ALA A 125 -2.78 -1.15 -15.40
C ALA A 125 -2.51 -1.07 -16.91
N GLN A 126 -2.76 0.08 -17.55
CA GLN A 126 -2.42 0.29 -18.96
C GLN A 126 -0.92 0.17 -19.21
N MET A 127 -0.08 0.72 -18.33
CA MET A 127 1.37 0.58 -18.37
C MET A 127 1.79 -0.88 -18.30
N HIS A 128 1.25 -1.66 -17.35
CA HIS A 128 1.56 -3.08 -17.22
C HIS A 128 1.17 -3.88 -18.47
N LEU A 129 0.02 -3.59 -19.07
CA LEU A 129 -0.40 -4.24 -20.31
C LEU A 129 0.49 -3.86 -21.50
N ALA A 130 0.81 -2.57 -21.65
CA ALA A 130 1.68 -2.07 -22.70
C ALA A 130 3.11 -2.64 -22.57
N GLY A 131 3.61 -2.82 -21.36
CA GLY A 131 4.93 -3.37 -21.07
C GLY A 131 5.11 -4.83 -21.46
N GLN A 132 4.03 -5.61 -21.65
CA GLN A 132 4.14 -7.04 -21.99
C GLN A 132 4.78 -7.30 -23.36
N SER A 133 4.64 -6.35 -24.30
CA SER A 133 5.24 -6.45 -25.64
C SER A 133 6.62 -5.81 -25.73
N PHE A 134 7.18 -5.30 -24.62
CA PHE A 134 8.52 -4.73 -24.59
C PHE A 134 9.57 -5.85 -24.63
N PRO A 135 10.55 -5.82 -25.56
CA PRO A 135 11.43 -6.96 -25.81
C PRO A 135 12.60 -7.08 -24.82
N GLN A 136 12.96 -6.00 -24.12
CA GLN A 136 14.10 -6.03 -23.20
C GLN A 136 13.66 -6.46 -21.80
N HIS A 137 14.62 -7.01 -21.05
CA HIS A 137 14.44 -7.48 -19.68
C HIS A 137 15.45 -6.80 -18.76
N MET A 138 15.01 -6.36 -17.58
CA MET A 138 15.86 -5.79 -16.53
C MET A 138 15.44 -6.40 -15.19
N ASP A 139 16.34 -7.11 -14.53
CA ASP A 139 16.06 -7.65 -13.20
C ASP A 139 15.85 -6.53 -12.19
N ASN A 140 14.95 -6.72 -11.22
CA ASN A 140 14.69 -5.71 -10.19
C ASN A 140 15.91 -5.57 -9.25
N PRO A 141 16.63 -4.43 -9.29
CA PRO A 141 17.85 -4.26 -8.52
C PRO A 141 17.62 -3.98 -7.03
N ARG A 142 16.36 -3.71 -6.62
CA ARG A 142 15.97 -3.30 -5.25
C ARG A 142 14.94 -4.24 -4.62
N HIS A 143 15.08 -5.54 -4.88
CA HIS A 143 14.21 -6.58 -4.33
C HIS A 143 14.93 -7.44 -3.26
N ALA A 144 14.44 -8.64 -2.99
CA ALA A 144 14.87 -9.54 -1.91
C ALA A 144 16.41 -9.65 -1.71
N ALA A 145 17.18 -9.88 -2.77
CA ALA A 145 18.64 -10.00 -2.66
C ALA A 145 19.30 -8.68 -2.20
N TRP A 146 18.76 -7.54 -2.66
CA TRP A 146 19.21 -6.22 -2.25
C TRP A 146 18.81 -5.93 -0.79
N TRP A 147 17.58 -6.24 -0.37
CA TRP A 147 17.15 -6.08 1.02
C TRP A 147 18.05 -6.83 1.99
N GLN A 148 18.38 -8.09 1.69
CA GLN A 148 19.26 -8.91 2.52
C GLN A 148 20.68 -8.34 2.63
N ARG A 149 21.23 -7.86 1.52
CA ARG A 149 22.58 -7.30 1.49
C ARG A 149 22.66 -5.97 2.25
N GLU A 150 21.72 -5.07 1.99
CA GLU A 150 21.73 -3.74 2.59
C GLU A 150 21.27 -3.75 4.05
N SER A 151 20.37 -4.67 4.44
CA SER A 151 20.00 -4.84 5.85
C SER A 151 21.23 -5.17 6.70
N ALA A 152 22.11 -6.09 6.25
CA ALA A 152 23.34 -6.42 6.95
C ALA A 152 24.25 -5.21 7.21
N ARG A 153 24.24 -4.22 6.31
CA ARG A 153 24.97 -2.95 6.48
C ARG A 153 24.29 -1.99 7.45
N LEU A 154 22.96 -2.02 7.51
CA LEU A 154 22.13 -1.17 8.36
C LEU A 154 22.06 -1.64 9.81
N LEU A 155 22.10 -2.96 10.07
CA LEU A 155 21.94 -3.52 11.42
C LEU A 155 22.79 -2.86 12.52
N PRO A 156 24.08 -2.51 12.30
CA PRO A 156 24.89 -1.85 13.32
C PRO A 156 24.42 -0.42 13.66
N CYS A 157 23.59 0.18 12.82
CA CYS A 157 23.09 1.54 12.95
C CYS A 157 21.68 1.63 13.53
N LEU A 158 20.96 0.50 13.60
CA LEU A 158 19.59 0.41 14.11
C LEU A 158 19.56 0.08 15.60
N ASP A 159 18.48 0.46 16.28
CA ASP A 159 18.19 -0.08 17.61
C ASP A 159 17.74 -1.56 17.53
N ALA A 160 17.60 -2.20 18.70
CA ALA A 160 17.28 -3.62 18.77
C ALA A 160 15.87 -3.94 18.24
N GLU A 161 14.92 -3.01 18.35
CA GLU A 161 13.54 -3.22 17.89
C GLU A 161 13.48 -3.17 16.36
N ASP A 162 14.10 -2.14 15.77
CA ASP A 162 14.13 -1.94 14.33
C ASP A 162 14.97 -2.98 13.60
N ALA A 163 16.10 -3.37 14.19
CA ALA A 163 16.90 -4.46 13.68
C ALA A 163 16.10 -5.77 13.65
N ALA A 164 15.40 -6.11 14.74
CA ALA A 164 14.57 -7.31 14.81
C ALA A 164 13.40 -7.26 13.82
N LEU A 165 12.68 -6.14 13.76
CA LEU A 165 11.57 -5.92 12.82
C LEU A 165 12.01 -6.10 11.37
N LEU A 166 13.13 -5.47 10.97
CA LEU A 166 13.64 -5.55 9.61
C LEU A 166 14.09 -6.97 9.23
N GLN A 167 14.81 -7.65 10.13
CA GLN A 167 15.27 -9.02 9.89
C GLN A 167 14.11 -10.02 9.80
N ASP A 168 13.18 -9.95 10.74
CA ASP A 168 11.99 -10.81 10.79
C ASP A 168 11.15 -10.64 9.52
N GLU A 169 10.89 -9.40 9.11
CA GLU A 169 10.09 -9.13 7.91
C GLU A 169 10.78 -9.60 6.64
N ILE A 170 12.08 -9.34 6.48
CA ILE A 170 12.85 -9.80 5.32
C ILE A 170 12.86 -11.35 5.25
N ALA A 171 13.01 -12.03 6.38
CA ALA A 171 12.98 -13.49 6.44
C ALA A 171 11.59 -14.04 6.08
N PHE A 172 10.53 -13.41 6.60
CA PHE A 172 9.15 -13.77 6.30
C PHE A 172 8.83 -13.61 4.81
N LEU A 173 9.20 -12.49 4.19
CA LEU A 173 9.00 -12.26 2.76
C LEU A 173 9.81 -13.23 1.88
N ALA A 174 11.03 -13.58 2.31
CA ALA A 174 11.85 -14.57 1.60
C ALA A 174 11.21 -15.96 1.55
N ALA A 175 10.39 -16.32 2.55
CA ALA A 175 9.63 -17.56 2.58
C ALA A 175 8.38 -17.54 1.67
N HIS A 176 7.97 -16.36 1.19
CA HIS A 176 6.75 -16.16 0.39
C HIS A 176 7.05 -15.42 -0.92
N PRO A 177 7.84 -16.00 -1.85
CA PRO A 177 8.23 -15.33 -3.09
C PRO A 177 7.05 -15.11 -4.05
N ASP A 178 7.09 -14.02 -4.78
CA ASP A 178 6.06 -13.58 -5.73
C ASP A 178 6.30 -14.03 -7.18
N GLY A 179 7.38 -14.75 -7.47
CA GLY A 179 7.79 -15.12 -8.84
C GLY A 179 6.81 -16.02 -9.61
N HIS A 180 5.81 -16.59 -8.94
CA HIS A 180 4.74 -17.37 -9.55
C HIS A 180 3.55 -16.51 -10.04
N LEU A 181 3.51 -15.24 -9.64
CA LEU A 181 2.43 -14.31 -9.99
C LEU A 181 2.66 -13.69 -11.38
N PRO A 182 1.62 -13.11 -11.99
CA PRO A 182 1.77 -12.32 -13.21
C PRO A 182 2.84 -11.23 -13.07
N HIS A 183 3.78 -11.22 -14.01
CA HIS A 183 4.95 -10.34 -14.01
C HIS A 183 5.15 -9.67 -15.38
N GLY A 184 5.93 -8.60 -15.38
CA GLY A 184 6.30 -7.85 -16.57
C GLY A 184 7.00 -6.56 -16.17
N ILE A 185 7.00 -5.58 -17.05
CA ILE A 185 7.54 -4.26 -16.74
C ILE A 185 6.67 -3.57 -15.68
N ILE A 186 7.32 -3.14 -14.61
CA ILE A 186 6.78 -2.34 -13.52
C ILE A 186 7.52 -1.00 -13.43
N HIS A 187 6.87 0.03 -12.88
CA HIS A 187 7.50 1.32 -12.58
C HIS A 187 8.43 1.22 -11.37
N ALA A 188 8.03 0.44 -10.37
CA ALA A 188 8.72 0.21 -9.10
C ALA A 188 8.94 1.46 -8.22
N ASP A 189 8.35 2.62 -8.56
CA ASP A 189 8.54 3.89 -7.84
C ASP A 189 7.41 4.90 -8.08
N LEU A 190 6.17 4.42 -8.30
CA LEU A 190 5.05 5.28 -8.69
C LEU A 190 4.44 6.05 -7.51
N PHE A 191 5.20 7.00 -6.99
CA PHE A 191 4.77 7.92 -5.94
C PHE A 191 4.02 9.14 -6.48
N LYS A 192 3.39 9.88 -5.56
CA LYS A 192 2.65 11.11 -5.87
C LYS A 192 3.46 12.17 -6.60
N ASP A 193 4.76 12.29 -6.28
CA ASP A 193 5.72 13.20 -6.93
C ASP A 193 6.11 12.75 -8.36
N ASN A 194 5.90 11.46 -8.69
CA ASN A 194 6.21 10.88 -10.00
C ASN A 194 5.01 10.80 -10.95
N VAL A 195 3.90 11.45 -10.60
CA VAL A 195 2.69 11.50 -11.43
C VAL A 195 2.22 12.93 -11.62
N LEU A 196 2.21 13.36 -12.88
CA LEU A 196 1.66 14.64 -13.26
C LEU A 196 0.16 14.47 -13.53
N LEU A 197 -0.64 15.33 -12.92
CA LEU A 197 -2.10 15.37 -13.04
C LEU A 197 -2.55 16.62 -13.77
N ASN A 198 -3.63 16.49 -14.55
CA ASN A 198 -4.39 17.59 -15.12
C ASN A 198 -5.86 17.44 -14.71
N GLY A 199 -6.27 18.18 -13.68
CA GLY A 199 -7.54 17.95 -12.99
C GLY A 199 -7.54 16.59 -12.29
N HIS A 200 -8.45 15.70 -12.68
CA HIS A 200 -8.53 14.33 -12.16
C HIS A 200 -7.82 13.29 -13.04
N GLN A 201 -7.37 13.67 -14.23
CA GLN A 201 -6.72 12.76 -15.17
C GLN A 201 -5.20 12.76 -15.00
N VAL A 202 -4.58 11.61 -15.31
CA VAL A 202 -3.14 11.48 -15.40
C VAL A 202 -2.64 12.16 -16.67
N ALA A 203 -1.86 13.22 -16.50
CA ALA A 203 -1.13 13.87 -17.60
C ALA A 203 0.13 13.09 -17.97
N GLY A 204 0.75 12.41 -17.01
CA GLY A 204 1.70 11.33 -17.27
C GLY A 204 2.55 10.93 -16.08
N PHE A 205 3.07 9.72 -16.16
CA PHE A 205 4.09 9.19 -15.25
C PHE A 205 5.46 9.69 -15.66
N ILE A 206 6.29 10.03 -14.68
CA ILE A 206 7.67 10.48 -14.88
C ILE A 206 8.61 9.59 -14.06
N ASP A 207 9.93 9.76 -14.25
CA ASP A 207 10.95 9.05 -13.47
C ASP A 207 10.91 7.51 -13.55
N PHE A 208 11.08 6.98 -14.76
CA PHE A 208 11.15 5.53 -15.03
C PHE A 208 12.50 4.89 -14.68
N TYR A 209 13.40 5.57 -13.98
CA TYR A 209 14.77 5.06 -13.80
C TYR A 209 14.90 3.93 -12.77
N TYR A 210 13.79 3.56 -12.13
CA TYR A 210 13.65 2.33 -11.33
C TYR A 210 12.83 1.25 -12.04
N ALA A 211 12.35 1.51 -13.26
CA ALA A 211 11.54 0.55 -13.99
C ALA A 211 12.34 -0.72 -14.28
N CYS A 212 11.70 -1.87 -14.05
CA CYS A 212 12.33 -3.17 -14.16
C CYS A 212 11.25 -4.25 -14.33
N CYS A 213 11.65 -5.50 -14.44
CA CYS A 213 10.75 -6.64 -14.44
C CYS A 213 10.43 -7.07 -13.00
N GLY A 214 9.14 -7.21 -12.69
CA GLY A 214 8.67 -7.67 -11.38
C GLY A 214 7.19 -8.08 -11.42
N SER A 215 6.66 -8.54 -10.29
CA SER A 215 5.23 -8.86 -10.19
C SER A 215 4.38 -7.58 -10.23
N PHE A 216 3.25 -7.63 -10.91
CA PHE A 216 2.39 -6.43 -11.01
C PHE A 216 1.79 -6.04 -9.66
N VAL A 217 1.49 -7.02 -8.80
CA VAL A 217 0.97 -6.78 -7.46
C VAL A 217 1.95 -6.01 -6.58
N TYR A 218 3.26 -6.23 -6.77
CA TYR A 218 4.30 -5.49 -6.08
C TYR A 218 4.30 -4.00 -6.45
N ASP A 219 4.12 -3.67 -7.74
CA ASP A 219 4.05 -2.28 -8.18
C ASP A 219 2.77 -1.57 -7.73
N ILE A 220 1.64 -2.28 -7.74
CA ILE A 220 0.37 -1.79 -7.17
C ILE A 220 0.55 -1.47 -5.69
N ALA A 221 1.19 -2.36 -4.94
CA ALA A 221 1.44 -2.15 -3.52
C ALA A 221 2.32 -0.93 -3.26
N ILE A 222 3.40 -0.74 -4.03
CA ILE A 222 4.25 0.45 -3.99
C ILE A 222 3.42 1.73 -4.20
N ALA A 223 2.61 1.76 -5.26
CA ALA A 223 1.81 2.93 -5.58
C ALA A 223 0.77 3.22 -4.48
N VAL A 224 0.01 2.20 -4.05
CA VAL A 224 -1.03 2.36 -3.02
C VAL A 224 -0.44 2.79 -1.67
N ASN A 225 0.73 2.26 -1.28
CA ASN A 225 1.41 2.62 -0.03
C ASN A 225 1.74 4.11 0.06
N ASP A 226 1.89 4.81 -1.06
CA ASP A 226 2.03 6.27 -1.05
C ASP A 226 0.71 6.97 -1.37
N TRP A 227 0.03 6.61 -2.45
CA TRP A 227 -1.18 7.30 -2.91
C TRP A 227 -2.32 7.32 -1.89
N ALA A 228 -2.51 6.22 -1.17
CA ALA A 228 -3.57 6.13 -0.16
C ALA A 228 -3.10 6.57 1.24
N ARG A 229 -1.82 6.90 1.42
CA ARG A 229 -1.26 7.27 2.73
C ARG A 229 -1.68 8.67 3.16
N LEU A 230 -2.18 8.74 4.39
CA LEU A 230 -2.56 9.95 5.10
C LEU A 230 -1.37 10.53 5.89
N ALA A 231 -1.56 11.71 6.47
CA ALA A 231 -0.50 12.42 7.21
C ALA A 231 -0.04 11.69 8.49
N ASP A 232 -0.84 10.77 9.02
CA ASP A 232 -0.56 9.94 10.20
C ASP A 232 0.07 8.58 9.84
N ASN A 233 0.58 8.43 8.60
CA ASN A 233 1.18 7.20 8.06
C ASN A 233 0.23 5.99 8.00
N ARG A 234 -1.10 6.20 8.08
CA ARG A 234 -2.10 5.16 7.82
C ARG A 234 -2.64 5.24 6.40
N LEU A 235 -3.17 4.13 5.88
CA LEU A 235 -3.86 4.15 4.59
C LEU A 235 -5.33 4.54 4.77
N SER A 236 -5.80 5.43 3.90
CA SER A 236 -7.22 5.68 3.72
C SER A 236 -7.86 4.49 2.99
N PRO A 237 -8.85 3.79 3.59
CA PRO A 237 -9.56 2.70 2.90
C PRO A 237 -10.23 3.18 1.62
N LYS A 238 -10.75 4.42 1.62
CA LYS A 238 -11.41 5.02 0.47
C LYS A 238 -10.45 5.23 -0.71
N LEU A 239 -9.26 5.79 -0.46
CA LEU A 239 -8.28 6.05 -1.52
C LEU A 239 -7.66 4.74 -2.03
N ARG A 240 -7.36 3.80 -1.11
CA ARG A 240 -6.90 2.45 -1.44
C ARG A 240 -7.89 1.75 -2.36
N GLN A 241 -9.17 1.73 -1.99
CA GLN A 241 -10.21 1.09 -2.79
C GLN A 241 -10.34 1.77 -4.17
N ALA A 242 -10.38 3.10 -4.22
CA ALA A 242 -10.48 3.82 -5.48
C ALA A 242 -9.31 3.52 -6.43
N PHE A 243 -8.08 3.42 -5.92
CA PHE A 243 -6.91 3.04 -6.72
C PHE A 243 -7.06 1.62 -7.29
N LEU A 244 -7.44 0.65 -6.44
CA LEU A 244 -7.63 -0.75 -6.85
C LEU A 244 -8.78 -0.91 -7.84
N ASP A 245 -9.88 -0.17 -7.67
CA ASP A 245 -11.00 -0.16 -8.61
C ASP A 245 -10.55 0.38 -9.97
N GLY A 246 -9.75 1.45 -9.96
CA GLY A 246 -9.13 2.01 -11.16
C GLY A 246 -8.28 1.00 -11.90
N TYR A 247 -7.37 0.35 -11.20
CA TYR A 247 -6.51 -0.68 -11.78
C TYR A 247 -7.32 -1.84 -12.36
N GLN A 248 -8.25 -2.39 -11.59
CA GLN A 248 -9.08 -3.53 -11.98
C GLN A 248 -10.05 -3.22 -13.12
N SER A 249 -10.42 -1.95 -13.33
CA SER A 249 -11.23 -1.53 -14.48
C SER A 249 -10.54 -1.76 -15.84
N VAL A 250 -9.21 -1.86 -15.84
CA VAL A 250 -8.39 -2.10 -17.03
C VAL A 250 -7.80 -3.51 -17.02
N ARG A 251 -7.23 -3.93 -15.88
CA ARG A 251 -6.65 -5.28 -15.69
C ARG A 251 -7.14 -5.88 -14.37
N PRO A 252 -8.13 -6.79 -14.41
CA PRO A 252 -8.58 -7.50 -13.21
C PRO A 252 -7.43 -8.24 -12.51
N LEU A 253 -7.44 -8.26 -11.18
CA LEU A 253 -6.51 -9.06 -10.39
C LEU A 253 -6.99 -10.51 -10.40
N SER A 254 -6.06 -11.45 -10.58
CA SER A 254 -6.31 -12.86 -10.31
C SER A 254 -6.53 -13.08 -8.81
N GLU A 255 -7.16 -14.21 -8.45
CA GLU A 255 -7.33 -14.61 -7.04
C GLU A 255 -5.98 -14.71 -6.31
N ALA A 256 -4.94 -15.22 -6.99
CA ALA A 256 -3.60 -15.31 -6.44
C ALA A 256 -2.97 -13.93 -6.18
N GLU A 257 -3.12 -12.97 -7.11
CA GLU A 257 -2.66 -11.59 -6.88
C GLU A 257 -3.44 -10.91 -5.75
N ALA A 258 -4.76 -11.09 -5.69
CA ALA A 258 -5.60 -10.52 -4.63
C ALA A 258 -5.23 -11.08 -3.26
N ALA A 259 -4.98 -12.40 -3.17
CA ALA A 259 -4.53 -13.05 -1.95
C ALA A 259 -3.12 -12.62 -1.52
N TYR A 260 -2.23 -12.33 -2.47
CA TYR A 260 -0.86 -11.90 -2.19
C TYR A 260 -0.73 -10.39 -1.88
N LEU A 261 -1.73 -9.57 -2.25
CA LEU A 261 -1.68 -8.12 -2.09
C LEU A 261 -1.29 -7.62 -0.68
N PRO A 262 -1.77 -8.22 0.44
CA PRO A 262 -1.30 -7.85 1.79
C PRO A 262 0.22 -8.04 1.97
N LEU A 263 0.80 -9.13 1.46
CA LEU A 263 2.25 -9.37 1.50
C LEU A 263 3.00 -8.38 0.61
N ALA A 264 2.46 -8.07 -0.58
CA ALA A 264 3.05 -7.08 -1.47
C ALA A 264 3.14 -5.69 -0.82
N HIS A 265 2.13 -5.28 -0.04
CA HIS A 265 2.16 -4.03 0.74
C HIS A 265 3.33 -3.99 1.72
N ARG A 266 3.58 -5.09 2.42
CA ARG A 266 4.71 -5.23 3.35
C ARG A 266 6.05 -5.20 2.61
N ALA A 267 6.17 -5.91 1.49
CA ALA A 267 7.34 -5.88 0.62
C ALA A 267 7.68 -4.46 0.11
N GLY A 268 6.66 -3.71 -0.33
CA GLY A 268 6.82 -2.30 -0.70
C GLY A 268 7.34 -1.44 0.45
N CYS A 269 6.86 -1.67 1.68
CA CYS A 269 7.36 -0.96 2.86
C CYS A 269 8.84 -1.28 3.12
N VAL A 270 9.25 -2.56 3.06
CA VAL A 270 10.65 -2.96 3.24
C VAL A 270 11.56 -2.29 2.21
N ARG A 271 11.19 -2.28 0.91
CA ARG A 271 12.00 -1.62 -0.14
C ARG A 271 12.32 -0.18 0.22
N PHE A 272 11.31 0.60 0.57
CA PHE A 272 11.50 2.01 0.83
C PHE A 272 12.03 2.33 2.21
N TRP A 273 11.74 1.49 3.22
CA TRP A 273 12.32 1.64 4.54
C TRP A 273 13.83 1.42 4.48
N VAL A 274 14.30 0.35 3.82
CA VAL A 274 15.73 0.10 3.58
C VAL A 274 16.35 1.26 2.79
N SER A 275 15.70 1.74 1.72
CA SER A 275 16.23 2.87 0.93
C SER A 275 16.41 4.14 1.78
N ARG A 276 15.39 4.52 2.56
CA ARG A 276 15.45 5.74 3.38
C ARG A 276 16.41 5.61 4.56
N LEU A 277 16.56 4.41 5.12
CA LEU A 277 17.56 4.13 6.15
C LEU A 277 18.98 4.27 5.61
N LEU A 278 19.24 3.80 4.38
CA LEU A 278 20.53 4.00 3.72
C LEU A 278 20.81 5.48 3.50
N ASP A 279 19.83 6.24 3.00
CA ASP A 279 19.99 7.69 2.79
C ASP A 279 20.20 8.44 4.13
N TYR A 280 19.55 7.97 5.20
CA TYR A 280 19.67 8.55 6.54
C TYR A 280 21.02 8.26 7.22
N HIS A 281 21.51 7.02 7.18
CA HIS A 281 22.75 6.62 7.86
C HIS A 281 24.00 6.76 7.00
N PHE A 282 23.87 6.69 5.67
CA PHE A 282 24.96 6.75 4.70
C PHE A 282 24.66 7.79 3.59
N PRO A 283 24.38 9.06 3.94
CA PRO A 283 24.04 10.08 2.96
C PRO A 283 25.19 10.29 1.97
N GLN A 284 24.89 10.39 0.67
CA GLN A 284 25.91 10.72 -0.31
C GLN A 284 26.27 12.22 -0.24
N GLY A 285 27.52 12.54 -0.60
CA GLY A 285 28.06 13.89 -0.53
C GLY A 285 27.25 14.88 -1.38
N GLY A 286 26.39 15.68 -0.75
CA GLY A 286 25.52 16.65 -1.43
C GLY A 286 24.07 16.64 -0.97
N GLU A 287 23.60 15.52 -0.38
CA GLU A 287 22.19 15.19 -0.12
C GLU A 287 21.68 15.54 1.29
N MET A 288 22.44 16.29 2.11
CA MET A 288 22.02 16.62 3.49
C MET A 288 20.73 17.44 3.61
N THR A 289 20.13 17.89 2.50
CA THR A 289 18.95 18.80 2.51
C THR A 289 17.60 18.12 2.26
N PHE A 290 17.56 16.84 1.88
CA PHE A 290 16.29 16.16 1.50
C PHE A 290 16.20 14.68 1.92
N ILE A 291 16.74 14.32 3.09
CA ILE A 291 16.56 12.95 3.62
C ILE A 291 15.09 12.77 4.01
N LYS A 292 14.38 11.86 3.31
CA LYS A 292 12.99 11.51 3.61
C LYS A 292 12.96 10.69 4.90
N ASP A 293 11.98 10.95 5.78
CA ASP A 293 11.83 10.23 7.05
C ASP A 293 11.65 8.70 6.81
N PRO A 294 12.56 7.85 7.32
CA PRO A 294 12.44 6.40 7.19
C PRO A 294 11.23 5.83 7.94
N ASN A 295 10.76 6.48 9.01
CA ASN A 295 9.69 5.96 9.87
C ASN A 295 8.34 5.87 9.15
N VAL A 296 8.15 6.65 8.08
CA VAL A 296 6.93 6.59 7.25
C VAL A 296 6.61 5.16 6.78
N PHE A 297 7.62 4.42 6.31
CA PHE A 297 7.42 3.05 5.83
C PHE A 297 7.55 2.00 6.94
N ARG A 298 8.26 2.31 8.03
CA ARG A 298 8.26 1.51 9.25
C ARG A 298 6.87 1.44 9.89
N ASP A 299 6.25 2.59 10.12
CA ASP A 299 4.93 2.71 10.75
C ASP A 299 3.86 2.04 9.89
N LEU A 300 3.95 2.22 8.57
CA LEU A 300 3.05 1.58 7.63
C LEU A 300 3.21 0.04 7.64
N LEU A 301 4.45 -0.45 7.73
CA LEU A 301 4.73 -1.89 7.87
C LEU A 301 4.09 -2.45 9.15
N LEU A 302 4.26 -1.77 10.28
CA LEU A 302 3.66 -2.17 11.56
C LEU A 302 2.12 -2.22 11.46
N ALA A 303 1.50 -1.21 10.83
CA ALA A 303 0.06 -1.20 10.62
C ALA A 303 -0.42 -2.42 9.80
N PHE A 304 0.32 -2.83 8.77
CA PHE A 304 -0.03 -4.03 8.00
C PHE A 304 0.15 -5.33 8.80
N ARG A 305 1.18 -5.43 9.65
CA ARG A 305 1.38 -6.59 10.53
C ARG A 305 0.26 -6.70 11.57
N ASP A 306 -0.21 -5.59 12.10
CA ASP A 306 -1.35 -5.54 13.03
C ASP A 306 -2.66 -5.94 12.33
N GLU A 307 -2.89 -5.47 11.10
CA GLU A 307 -4.04 -5.88 10.28
C GLU A 307 -4.01 -7.39 10.00
N ASP A 308 -2.86 -7.97 9.63
CA ASP A 308 -2.72 -9.41 9.37
C ASP A 308 -2.97 -10.23 10.65
N THR A 309 -2.47 -9.77 11.79
CA THR A 309 -2.68 -10.43 13.09
C THR A 309 -4.18 -10.41 13.45
N SER A 310 -4.83 -9.25 13.29
CA SER A 310 -6.27 -9.10 13.52
C SER A 310 -7.08 -9.97 12.56
N ARG A 311 -6.68 -10.02 11.28
CA ARG A 311 -7.31 -10.88 10.26
C ARG A 311 -7.17 -12.36 10.58
N ALA A 312 -5.99 -12.82 10.95
CA ALA A 312 -5.76 -14.21 11.35
C ALA A 312 -6.64 -14.60 12.55
N VAL A 313 -6.74 -13.72 13.56
CA VAL A 313 -7.64 -13.92 14.70
C VAL A 313 -9.10 -13.98 14.24
N THR A 314 -9.54 -13.13 13.32
CA THR A 314 -10.94 -13.14 12.80
C THR A 314 -11.26 -14.27 11.83
N ALA A 315 -10.28 -14.74 11.03
CA ALA A 315 -10.48 -15.79 10.03
C ALA A 315 -10.55 -17.19 10.66
N GLU A 316 -9.89 -17.38 11.81
CA GLU A 316 -10.06 -18.58 12.64
C GLU A 316 -11.24 -18.45 13.62
N ALA A 317 -11.82 -17.26 13.76
CA ALA A 317 -12.92 -17.02 14.69
C ALA A 317 -14.23 -17.64 14.22
N ALA A 318 -15.01 -18.16 15.17
CA ALA A 318 -16.38 -18.57 14.88
C ALA A 318 -17.26 -17.35 14.60
N ASP A 319 -17.77 -17.25 13.37
CA ASP A 319 -18.69 -16.17 12.95
C ASP A 319 -20.05 -16.28 13.65
N LEU A 320 -20.41 -15.23 14.40
CA LEU A 320 -21.68 -15.10 15.10
C LEU A 320 -22.75 -14.33 14.30
N ASP A 321 -22.42 -13.74 13.14
CA ASP A 321 -23.36 -12.89 12.42
C ASP A 321 -24.59 -13.66 11.91
N GLY A 322 -25.78 -13.14 12.22
CA GLY A 322 -27.04 -13.74 11.84
C GLY A 322 -27.43 -14.99 12.64
N LYS A 323 -26.61 -15.45 13.59
CA LYS A 323 -26.92 -16.62 14.42
C LYS A 323 -27.90 -16.29 15.53
N ILE A 324 -28.73 -17.27 15.86
CA ILE A 324 -29.71 -17.18 16.95
C ILE A 324 -29.35 -18.20 18.01
N PHE A 325 -29.27 -17.79 19.26
CA PHE A 325 -28.98 -18.69 20.38
C PHE A 325 -30.14 -18.75 21.36
N ARG A 326 -30.26 -19.89 22.05
CA ARG A 326 -31.19 -20.10 23.18
C ARG A 326 -30.42 -20.60 24.40
N THR A 327 -30.87 -20.24 25.59
CA THR A 327 -30.29 -20.75 26.84
C THR A 327 -30.66 -22.22 27.05
N VAL A 328 -29.68 -23.07 27.33
CA VAL A 328 -29.85 -24.50 27.65
C VAL A 328 -29.79 -24.70 29.16
N CYS A 329 -28.81 -24.09 29.83
CA CYS A 329 -28.75 -24.03 31.28
C CYS A 329 -28.22 -22.67 31.74
N ASN A 330 -28.59 -22.30 32.97
CA ASN A 330 -28.16 -21.07 33.62
C ASN A 330 -28.08 -21.32 35.13
N ALA A 331 -27.26 -20.53 35.81
CA ALA A 331 -27.22 -20.52 37.27
C ALA A 331 -28.57 -20.06 37.85
N ASP A 332 -28.91 -20.53 39.06
CA ASP A 332 -30.21 -20.26 39.73
C ASP A 332 -30.50 -18.76 39.95
N ASN A 333 -29.47 -17.93 39.94
CA ASN A 333 -29.54 -16.47 40.08
C ASN A 333 -29.53 -15.71 38.73
N GLY A 334 -29.59 -16.42 37.60
CA GLY A 334 -29.70 -15.87 36.25
C GLY A 334 -31.16 -15.69 35.82
N GLU A 335 -31.44 -14.64 35.04
CA GLU A 335 -32.81 -14.32 34.60
C GLU A 335 -33.16 -14.83 33.19
N VAL A 336 -32.17 -15.29 32.42
CA VAL A 336 -32.39 -15.82 31.07
C VAL A 336 -32.68 -17.33 31.14
N GLY A 337 -33.67 -17.77 30.37
CA GLY A 337 -34.15 -19.16 30.37
C GLY A 337 -34.38 -19.69 28.96
N GLY A 338 -34.85 -20.93 28.82
CA GLY A 338 -34.97 -21.62 27.52
C GLY A 338 -35.90 -20.96 26.48
N GLU A 339 -36.73 -20.01 26.91
CA GLU A 339 -37.57 -19.19 26.04
C GLU A 339 -36.88 -17.93 25.51
N THR A 340 -35.76 -17.52 26.11
CA THR A 340 -34.99 -16.36 25.67
C THR A 340 -34.26 -16.69 24.36
N ARG A 341 -34.34 -15.77 23.39
CA ARG A 341 -33.64 -15.85 22.11
C ARG A 341 -32.71 -14.67 21.95
N PHE A 342 -31.47 -14.95 21.56
CA PHE A 342 -30.44 -13.95 21.33
C PHE A 342 -30.14 -13.89 19.83
N HIS A 343 -30.32 -12.72 19.22
CA HIS A 343 -30.08 -12.50 17.80
C HIS A 343 -28.73 -11.81 17.64
N TYR A 344 -27.68 -12.59 17.36
CA TYR A 344 -26.32 -12.08 17.27
C TYR A 344 -26.04 -11.44 15.91
N ARG A 345 -25.17 -10.44 15.98
CA ARG A 345 -24.56 -9.74 14.86
C ARG A 345 -23.08 -9.58 15.13
N GLN A 346 -22.29 -9.67 14.07
CA GLN A 346 -20.86 -9.50 14.15
C GLN A 346 -20.34 -8.71 12.96
N GLN A 347 -19.41 -7.80 13.22
CA GLN A 347 -18.67 -7.07 12.19
C GLN A 347 -17.21 -6.92 12.62
N GLY A 348 -16.33 -7.73 12.02
CA GLY A 348 -14.94 -7.85 12.47
C GLY A 348 -14.88 -8.37 13.91
N GLU A 349 -14.21 -7.63 14.78
CA GLU A 349 -14.14 -7.96 16.21
C GLU A 349 -15.38 -7.53 17.00
N MET A 350 -16.25 -6.68 16.45
CA MET A 350 -17.41 -6.15 17.18
C MET A 350 -18.56 -7.17 17.18
N VAL A 351 -19.11 -7.45 18.37
CA VAL A 351 -20.23 -8.38 18.56
C VAL A 351 -21.36 -7.67 19.31
N TRP A 352 -22.59 -7.81 18.85
CA TRP A 352 -23.77 -7.32 19.56
C TRP A 352 -24.96 -8.24 19.35
N ALA A 353 -25.91 -8.21 20.28
CA ALA A 353 -27.16 -8.95 20.13
C ALA A 353 -28.33 -8.24 20.80
N GLU A 354 -29.50 -8.40 20.20
CA GLU A 354 -30.78 -8.12 20.86
C GLU A 354 -31.38 -9.42 21.35
N TYR A 355 -31.98 -9.41 22.54
CA TYR A 355 -32.60 -10.61 23.11
C TYR A 355 -33.91 -10.32 23.83
N ALA A 356 -34.81 -11.31 23.82
CA ALA A 356 -36.11 -11.27 24.48
C ALA A 356 -36.67 -12.69 24.66
N GLY A 357 -37.69 -12.85 25.51
CA GLY A 357 -38.36 -14.13 25.77
C GLY A 357 -38.16 -14.63 27.20
N GLY A 358 -39.10 -15.44 27.70
CA GLY A 358 -39.18 -15.80 29.11
C GLY A 358 -39.44 -14.58 29.99
N GLU A 359 -38.63 -14.40 31.03
CA GLU A 359 -38.67 -13.27 31.97
C GLU A 359 -38.14 -11.95 31.38
N ILE A 360 -37.53 -11.98 30.20
CA ILE A 360 -36.93 -10.81 29.56
C ILE A 360 -37.90 -10.17 28.57
N ARG A 361 -38.26 -8.90 28.80
CA ARG A 361 -39.06 -8.11 27.85
C ARG A 361 -38.21 -7.64 26.67
N LYS A 362 -37.04 -7.05 26.97
CA LYS A 362 -36.10 -6.53 25.98
C LYS A 362 -34.71 -6.44 26.59
N GLY A 363 -33.71 -6.99 25.90
CA GLY A 363 -32.31 -6.92 26.26
C GLY A 363 -31.42 -6.57 25.06
N PHE A 364 -30.25 -6.04 25.39
CA PHE A 364 -29.19 -5.73 24.42
C PHE A 364 -27.83 -6.05 25.05
N LEU A 365 -26.94 -6.60 24.25
CA LEU A 365 -25.53 -6.80 24.60
C LEU A 365 -24.62 -6.25 23.51
N ILE A 366 -23.44 -5.79 23.91
CA ILE A 366 -22.39 -5.32 23.02
C ILE A 366 -21.02 -5.62 23.61
N GLY A 367 -20.10 -6.03 22.75
CA GLY A 367 -18.78 -6.49 23.14
C GLY A 367 -17.83 -6.65 21.96
N ARG A 368 -16.75 -7.38 22.22
CA ARG A 368 -15.71 -7.66 21.24
C ARG A 368 -15.15 -9.07 21.36
N MET A 369 -14.68 -9.62 20.26
CA MET A 369 -13.86 -10.83 20.24
C MET A 369 -12.55 -10.57 21.01
N SER A 370 -12.16 -11.50 21.87
CA SER A 370 -10.89 -11.49 22.61
C SER A 370 -9.87 -12.45 22.01
N THR A 371 -10.35 -13.56 21.43
CA THR A 371 -9.60 -14.56 20.66
C THR A 371 -10.54 -15.10 19.57
N ALA A 372 -10.07 -16.05 18.76
CA ALA A 372 -10.90 -16.72 17.76
C ALA A 372 -12.14 -17.43 18.36
N ASP A 373 -12.01 -17.95 19.58
CA ASP A 373 -13.03 -18.76 20.25
C ASP A 373 -13.61 -18.08 21.51
N THR A 374 -13.24 -16.85 21.81
CA THR A 374 -13.68 -16.18 23.04
C THR A 374 -14.03 -14.72 22.77
N PHE A 375 -15.11 -14.24 23.38
CA PHE A 375 -15.50 -12.83 23.35
C PHE A 375 -15.98 -12.34 24.71
N GLU A 376 -15.87 -11.04 24.93
CA GLU A 376 -16.30 -10.36 26.15
C GLU A 376 -17.32 -9.28 25.81
N PHE A 377 -18.35 -9.14 26.63
CA PHE A 377 -19.42 -8.17 26.40
C PHE A 377 -20.04 -7.62 27.68
N THR A 378 -20.69 -6.48 27.56
CA THR A 378 -21.63 -5.97 28.56
C THR A 378 -23.05 -6.15 28.07
N TYR A 379 -23.98 -6.33 28.99
CA TYR A 379 -25.40 -6.53 28.67
C TYR A 379 -26.30 -5.74 29.62
N GLN A 380 -27.49 -5.43 29.13
CA GLN A 380 -28.55 -4.79 29.90
C GLN A 380 -29.92 -5.25 29.41
N HIS A 381 -30.89 -5.37 30.32
CA HIS A 381 -32.26 -5.67 29.94
C HIS A 381 -33.30 -5.12 30.91
N LEU A 382 -34.55 -5.14 30.45
CA LEU A 382 -35.75 -4.91 31.24
C LEU A 382 -36.49 -6.25 31.42
N ASN A 383 -36.69 -6.67 32.66
CA ASN A 383 -37.42 -7.90 32.96
C ASN A 383 -38.95 -7.67 33.04
N ARG A 384 -39.74 -8.72 33.23
CA ARG A 384 -41.21 -8.63 33.31
C ARG A 384 -41.73 -7.79 34.48
N ALA A 385 -40.94 -7.69 35.54
CA ALA A 385 -41.18 -6.86 36.72
C ALA A 385 -40.76 -5.39 36.54
N TRP A 386 -40.38 -4.98 35.31
CA TRP A 386 -39.94 -3.62 34.98
C TRP A 386 -38.64 -3.19 35.69
N GLN A 387 -37.83 -4.15 36.13
CA GLN A 387 -36.52 -3.88 36.70
C GLN A 387 -35.48 -3.82 35.58
N ILE A 388 -34.64 -2.79 35.62
CA ILE A 388 -33.48 -2.67 34.75
C ILE A 388 -32.37 -3.49 35.37
N ARG A 389 -31.79 -4.40 34.58
CA ARG A 389 -30.66 -5.21 34.99
C ARG A 389 -29.46 -4.97 34.07
N SER A 390 -28.25 -5.08 34.60
CA SER A 390 -27.02 -4.95 33.80
C SER A 390 -25.88 -5.83 34.32
N GLY A 391 -25.00 -6.23 33.42
CA GLY A 391 -23.88 -7.10 33.75
C GLY A 391 -22.77 -7.13 32.70
N ARG A 392 -21.74 -7.91 32.99
CA ARG A 392 -20.63 -8.25 32.08
C ARG A 392 -20.53 -9.76 31.92
N CYS A 393 -20.04 -10.21 30.78
CA CYS A 393 -19.91 -11.62 30.45
C CYS A 393 -18.64 -11.88 29.65
N ARG A 394 -18.04 -13.04 29.88
CA ARG A 394 -17.05 -13.65 29.00
C ARG A 394 -17.64 -14.95 28.45
N SER A 395 -17.60 -15.10 27.14
CA SER A 395 -18.19 -16.24 26.42
C SER A 395 -17.13 -16.97 25.63
N ARG A 396 -17.10 -18.30 25.76
CA ARG A 396 -16.27 -19.21 24.96
C ARG A 396 -17.14 -19.98 23.98
N ILE A 397 -16.73 -20.00 22.72
CA ILE A 397 -17.42 -20.62 21.60
C ILE A 397 -16.86 -22.03 21.38
N GLU A 398 -17.72 -23.02 21.27
CA GLU A 398 -17.38 -24.39 20.91
C GLU A 398 -18.22 -24.85 19.72
N ARG A 399 -17.56 -25.32 18.66
CA ARG A 399 -18.24 -25.96 17.52
C ARG A 399 -18.52 -27.42 17.85
N GLN A 400 -19.79 -27.79 17.83
CA GLN A 400 -20.26 -29.16 18.04
C GLN A 400 -20.02 -30.02 16.79
N ALA A 401 -20.07 -31.35 16.94
CA ALA A 401 -19.81 -32.32 15.87
C ALA A 401 -20.81 -32.23 14.69
N ASP A 402 -21.99 -31.67 14.92
CA ASP A 402 -23.04 -31.42 13.92
C ASP A 402 -22.90 -30.04 13.23
N GLY A 403 -21.84 -29.29 13.55
CA GLY A 403 -21.52 -28.00 12.95
C GLY A 403 -22.10 -26.79 13.69
N HIS A 404 -23.01 -27.01 14.65
CA HIS A 404 -23.64 -25.95 15.45
C HIS A 404 -22.68 -25.35 16.48
N LEU A 405 -22.91 -24.09 16.85
CA LEU A 405 -22.15 -23.43 17.91
C LEU A 405 -22.83 -23.57 19.26
N ARG A 406 -22.01 -23.76 20.30
CA ARG A 406 -22.39 -23.68 21.70
C ARG A 406 -21.54 -22.62 22.39
N LEU A 407 -22.17 -21.79 23.21
CA LEU A 407 -21.51 -20.74 23.98
C LEU A 407 -21.50 -21.13 25.45
N TYR A 408 -20.33 -21.07 26.07
CA TYR A 408 -20.14 -21.23 27.51
C TYR A 408 -19.82 -19.86 28.10
N GLU A 409 -20.74 -19.36 28.91
CA GLU A 409 -20.72 -18.00 29.41
C GLU A 409 -20.41 -17.97 30.90
N SER A 410 -19.52 -17.08 31.29
CA SER A 410 -19.29 -16.69 32.68
C SER A 410 -19.67 -15.24 32.84
N TRP A 411 -20.76 -14.99 33.57
CA TRP A 411 -21.37 -13.66 33.68
C TRP A 411 -21.36 -13.15 35.12
N GLN A 412 -21.42 -11.82 35.26
CA GLN A 412 -21.47 -11.13 36.54
C GLN A 412 -22.42 -9.93 36.47
N TRP A 413 -23.33 -9.80 37.44
CA TRP A 413 -24.19 -8.64 37.60
C TRP A 413 -23.38 -7.40 38.02
N THR A 414 -23.69 -6.24 37.44
CA THR A 414 -23.07 -4.95 37.76
C THR A 414 -24.03 -3.95 38.41
N ASP A 415 -25.32 -4.32 38.52
CA ASP A 415 -26.42 -3.52 39.07
C ASP A 415 -26.67 -3.73 40.59
N GLY A 416 -25.84 -4.55 41.26
CA GLY A 416 -26.07 -4.94 42.65
C GLY A 416 -24.93 -5.74 43.30
N SER A 417 -25.25 -6.92 43.85
CA SER A 417 -24.38 -7.73 44.72
C SER A 417 -23.03 -8.19 44.12
N GLY A 418 -22.78 -7.93 42.84
CA GLY A 418 -21.61 -8.45 42.12
C GLY A 418 -21.63 -9.97 41.95
N SER A 419 -22.77 -10.62 42.24
CA SER A 419 -22.92 -12.06 42.05
C SER A 419 -22.82 -12.42 40.56
N GLY A 420 -22.26 -13.59 40.29
CA GLY A 420 -22.11 -14.14 38.96
C GLY A 420 -22.63 -15.55 38.86
N GLY A 421 -22.51 -16.11 37.66
CA GLY A 421 -22.94 -17.46 37.35
C GLY A 421 -22.37 -17.91 36.01
N GLU A 422 -22.68 -19.15 35.67
CA GLU A 422 -22.36 -19.73 34.37
C GLU A 422 -23.66 -20.03 33.62
N SER A 423 -23.64 -19.83 32.30
CA SER A 423 -24.72 -20.21 31.39
C SER A 423 -24.18 -20.94 30.18
N VAL A 424 -25.02 -21.80 29.59
CA VAL A 424 -24.73 -22.44 28.30
C VAL A 424 -25.83 -22.08 27.33
N LEU A 425 -25.45 -21.54 26.18
CA LEU A 425 -26.33 -21.19 25.08
C LEU A 425 -26.03 -22.09 23.87
N GLU A 426 -27.06 -22.44 23.12
CA GLU A 426 -26.95 -23.30 21.94
C GLU A 426 -27.59 -22.64 20.72
N GLU A 427 -26.94 -22.77 19.57
CA GLU A 427 -27.43 -22.28 18.28
C GLU A 427 -28.79 -22.92 17.93
N CYS A 428 -29.77 -22.08 17.59
CA CYS A 428 -31.07 -22.50 17.12
C CYS A 428 -30.99 -22.96 15.66
N ARG A 429 -31.86 -23.91 15.31
CA ARG A 429 -32.04 -24.38 13.92
C ARG A 429 -32.85 -23.41 13.08
#